data_AF-A0A804LWN8-F1
#
_entry.id   AF-A0A804LWN8-F1
#
_cell.length_a   1.000
_cell.length_b   1.000
_cell.length_c   1.000
_cell.angle_alpha   90.00
_cell.angle_beta   90.00
_cell.angle_gamma   90.00
#
_symmetry.space_group_name_H-M   'P 1'
#
loop_
_entity.id
_entity.type
_entity.pdbx_description
1 polymer ?
#
loop_
_entity_poly.entity_id
_entity_poly.type
_entity_poly.pdbx_seq_one_letter_code
_entity_poly.pdbx_strand_id
1 'polypeptide(L)'
;MVRMKQVKISVKKDVDSYTIRGTNKVVHVGDCVLMRASDSDKQPYVARVEKMEADGRGSVRVQVRWYYRPEESKGGRRQFHGAKELFLSDHFDLQSAHTIEGKCVVHSFKNYTKLDNVGPEDFFSRFEYKAATGIANVRCHTTRMTSWCSAKLARTGSIHLAWL
;
A
#
# COMPACT_ATOMS: atom_id res chain seq x y z
N MET A 1 -49.59 -16.86 7.57
CA MET A 1 -48.74 -15.96 8.37
C MET A 1 -47.34 -15.94 7.77
N VAL A 2 -47.05 -14.99 6.87
CA VAL A 2 -45.74 -14.89 6.22
C VAL A 2 -44.79 -14.15 7.16
N ARG A 3 -43.75 -14.80 7.67
CA ARG A 3 -42.69 -14.15 8.47
C ARG A 3 -41.93 -13.17 7.56
N MET A 4 -42.18 -11.87 7.71
CA MET A 4 -41.31 -10.84 7.15
C MET A 4 -39.94 -10.97 7.82
N LYS A 5 -38.91 -11.35 7.06
CA LYS A 5 -37.52 -11.24 7.51
C LYS A 5 -37.20 -9.76 7.60
N GLN A 6 -37.03 -9.28 8.83
CA GLN A 6 -36.63 -7.91 9.11
C GLN A 6 -35.24 -7.67 8.50
N VAL A 7 -35.19 -6.94 7.39
CA VAL A 7 -33.92 -6.50 6.79
C VAL A 7 -33.33 -5.45 7.74
N LYS A 8 -32.42 -5.88 8.61
CA LYS A 8 -31.64 -4.95 9.44
C LYS A 8 -30.72 -4.15 8.51
N ILE A 9 -31.12 -2.93 8.17
CA ILE A 9 -30.22 -1.96 7.56
C ILE A 9 -29.18 -1.61 8.63
N SER A 10 -27.98 -2.19 8.53
CA SER A 10 -26.86 -1.81 9.38
C SER A 10 -26.44 -0.39 8.96
N VAL A 11 -26.73 0.61 9.79
CA VAL A 11 -26.22 1.97 9.60
C VAL A 11 -24.69 1.90 9.62
N LYS A 12 -24.07 2.21 8.48
CA LYS A 12 -22.62 2.38 8.37
C LYS A 12 -22.31 3.86 8.53
N LYS A 13 -21.30 4.19 9.33
CA LYS A 13 -20.84 5.55 9.55
C LYS A 13 -19.39 5.66 9.10
N ASP A 14 -19.09 6.64 8.27
CA ASP A 14 -17.72 6.98 7.92
C ASP A 14 -17.00 7.47 9.19
N VAL A 15 -15.79 6.95 9.41
CA VAL A 15 -14.92 7.35 10.52
C VAL A 15 -13.57 7.78 9.97
N ASP A 16 -12.90 8.69 10.65
CA ASP A 16 -11.62 9.26 10.23
C ASP A 16 -10.41 8.52 10.81
N SER A 17 -10.61 7.78 11.91
CA SER A 17 -9.56 7.19 12.71
C SER A 17 -9.94 5.85 13.35
N TYR A 18 -8.91 5.06 13.67
CA TYR A 18 -9.02 3.78 14.38
C TYR A 18 -7.81 3.57 15.29
N THR A 19 -8.05 3.24 16.55
CA THR A 19 -6.99 2.84 17.49
C THR A 19 -6.74 1.34 17.39
N ILE A 20 -5.51 0.95 17.07
CA ILE A 20 -5.14 -0.47 16.95
C ILE A 20 -5.26 -1.14 18.32
N ARG A 21 -6.09 -2.19 18.40
CA ARG A 21 -6.37 -2.91 19.65
C ARG A 21 -5.09 -3.38 20.32
N GLY A 22 -5.03 -3.20 21.64
CA GLY A 22 -3.85 -3.56 22.45
C GLY A 22 -2.68 -2.58 22.34
N THR A 23 -2.85 -1.45 21.64
CA THR A 23 -1.83 -0.41 21.52
C THR A 23 -2.44 0.99 21.69
N ASN A 24 -1.60 2.00 21.83
CA ASN A 24 -2.00 3.43 21.81
C ASN A 24 -1.79 4.08 20.43
N LYS A 25 -1.61 3.28 19.35
CA LYS A 25 -1.36 3.79 18.00
C LYS A 25 -2.69 4.05 17.29
N VAL A 26 -2.87 5.28 16.81
CA VAL A 26 -4.05 5.71 16.03
C VAL A 26 -3.70 5.78 14.55
N VAL A 27 -4.51 5.10 13.74
CA VAL A 27 -4.46 5.09 12.27
C VAL A 27 -5.53 6.02 11.73
N HIS A 28 -5.20 6.81 10.72
CA HIS A 28 -6.11 7.69 10.01
C HIS A 28 -6.23 7.29 8.53
N VAL A 29 -7.27 7.79 7.86
CA VAL A 29 -7.34 7.70 6.39
C VAL A 29 -6.12 8.38 5.77
N GLY A 30 -5.49 7.71 4.80
CA GLY A 30 -4.25 8.13 4.14
C GLY A 30 -2.98 7.54 4.74
N ASP A 31 -3.02 7.01 5.97
CA ASP A 31 -1.88 6.33 6.58
C ASP A 31 -1.53 5.04 5.84
N CYS A 32 -0.25 4.65 5.93
CA CYS A 32 0.21 3.32 5.54
C CYS A 32 0.27 2.41 6.77
N VAL A 33 -0.15 1.16 6.60
CA VAL A 33 -0.27 0.18 7.67
C VAL A 33 0.34 -1.16 7.28
N LEU A 34 0.82 -1.87 8.29
CA LEU A 34 1.10 -3.30 8.22
C LEU A 34 -0.18 -4.07 8.55
N MET A 35 -0.52 -5.01 7.67
CA MET A 35 -1.67 -5.88 7.84
C MET A 35 -1.21 -7.33 7.91
N ARG A 36 -1.81 -8.09 8.84
CA ARG A 36 -1.52 -9.50 9.03
C ARG A 36 -1.63 -10.27 7.72
N ALA A 37 -0.60 -11.06 7.41
CA ALA A 37 -0.63 -11.94 6.27
C ALA A 37 -1.59 -13.12 6.52
N SER A 38 -2.19 -13.66 5.45
CA SER A 38 -3.04 -14.85 5.56
C SER A 38 -2.27 -16.10 6.00
N ASP A 39 -0.96 -16.10 5.78
CA ASP A 39 -0.02 -17.14 6.12
C ASP A 39 0.96 -16.58 7.16
N SER A 40 1.08 -17.23 8.31
CA SER A 40 1.90 -16.76 9.43
C SER A 40 3.39 -16.71 9.13
N ASP A 41 3.83 -17.48 8.13
CA ASP A 41 5.24 -17.53 7.73
C ASP A 41 5.61 -16.36 6.81
N LYS A 42 4.62 -15.60 6.34
CA LYS A 42 4.83 -14.44 5.49
C LYS A 42 4.90 -13.17 6.32
N GLN A 43 5.80 -12.29 5.89
CA GLN A 43 5.85 -10.92 6.40
C GLN A 43 4.51 -10.19 6.20
N PRO A 44 4.16 -9.24 7.10
CA PRO A 44 2.94 -8.46 6.96
C PRO A 44 2.83 -7.76 5.60
N TYR A 45 1.60 -7.70 5.09
CA TYR A 45 1.26 -6.94 3.90
C TYR A 45 1.30 -5.44 4.20
N VAL A 46 1.64 -4.63 3.20
CA VAL A 46 1.64 -3.17 3.33
C VAL A 46 0.46 -2.61 2.54
N ALA A 47 -0.31 -1.73 3.16
CA ALA A 47 -1.45 -1.11 2.52
C ALA A 47 -1.59 0.36 2.89
N ARG A 48 -2.17 1.15 1.99
CA ARG A 48 -2.64 2.51 2.28
C ARG A 48 -4.12 2.46 2.64
N VAL A 49 -4.51 3.12 3.72
CA VAL A 49 -5.92 3.27 4.07
C VAL A 49 -6.54 4.35 3.19
N GLU A 50 -7.58 3.98 2.45
CA GLU A 50 -8.30 4.90 1.56
C GLU A 50 -9.64 5.35 2.17
N LYS A 51 -10.30 4.49 2.97
CA LYS A 51 -11.53 4.82 3.69
C LYS A 51 -11.68 3.96 4.95
N MET A 52 -12.37 4.47 5.98
CA MET A 52 -12.79 3.66 7.13
C MET A 52 -14.30 3.82 7.39
N GLU A 53 -14.95 2.73 7.74
CA GLU A 53 -16.39 2.69 8.04
C GLU A 53 -16.63 1.86 9.31
N ALA A 54 -17.35 2.42 10.27
CA ALA A 54 -17.85 1.69 11.43
C ALA A 54 -19.26 1.16 11.16
N ASP A 55 -19.51 -0.10 11.51
CA ASP A 55 -20.86 -0.64 11.57
C ASP A 55 -21.59 -0.21 12.84
N GLY A 56 -22.92 -0.38 12.87
CA GLY A 56 -23.75 -0.06 14.02
C GLY A 56 -23.46 -0.89 15.29
N ARG A 57 -22.51 -1.82 15.26
CA ARG A 57 -22.05 -2.62 16.41
C ARG A 57 -20.63 -2.24 16.87
N GLY A 58 -20.03 -1.21 16.26
CA GLY A 58 -18.69 -0.72 16.59
C GLY A 58 -17.54 -1.50 15.94
N SER A 59 -17.83 -2.42 15.00
CA SER A 59 -16.78 -3.04 14.20
C SER A 59 -16.39 -2.11 13.05
N VAL A 60 -15.08 -1.88 12.90
CA VAL A 60 -14.54 -1.00 11.86
C VAL A 60 -14.02 -1.83 10.69
N ARG A 61 -14.42 -1.46 9.48
CA ARG A 61 -13.87 -1.95 8.22
C ARG A 61 -13.04 -0.85 7.57
N VAL A 62 -11.99 -1.26 6.89
CA VAL A 62 -11.05 -0.36 6.22
C VAL A 62 -10.98 -0.73 4.75
N GLN A 63 -11.27 0.23 3.87
CA GLN A 63 -10.98 0.11 2.46
C GLN A 63 -9.51 0.47 2.27
N VAL A 64 -8.76 -0.44 1.68
CA VAL A 64 -7.31 -0.32 1.54
C VAL A 64 -6.90 -0.44 0.09
N ARG A 65 -5.74 0.15 -0.22
CA ARG A 65 -5.05 -0.01 -1.49
C ARG A 65 -3.71 -0.68 -1.24
N TRP A 66 -3.51 -1.83 -1.88
CA TRP A 66 -2.35 -2.70 -1.59
C TRP A 66 -1.06 -2.16 -2.19
N TYR A 67 0.01 -2.26 -1.41
CA TYR A 67 1.37 -2.22 -1.93
C TYR A 67 1.86 -3.64 -2.16
N TYR A 68 2.40 -3.90 -3.35
CA TYR A 68 3.02 -5.17 -3.69
C TYR A 68 4.51 -5.08 -3.50
N ARG A 69 5.08 -6.15 -2.97
CA ARG A 69 6.53 -6.32 -2.94
C ARG A 69 7.00 -6.84 -4.30
N PRO A 70 8.25 -6.56 -4.69
CA PRO A 70 8.80 -7.05 -5.96
C PRO A 70 8.64 -8.55 -6.19
N GLU A 71 8.83 -9.36 -5.15
CA GLU A 71 8.66 -10.82 -5.16
C GLU A 71 7.22 -11.27 -5.40
N GLU A 72 6.22 -10.45 -5.09
CA GLU A 72 4.79 -10.73 -5.30
C GLU A 72 4.32 -10.29 -6.69
N SER A 73 5.15 -9.55 -7.43
CA SER A 73 4.82 -9.10 -8.78
C SER A 73 4.99 -10.22 -9.81
N LYS A 74 4.21 -10.17 -10.91
CA LYS A 74 4.31 -11.16 -12.00
C LYS A 74 5.72 -11.24 -12.62
N GLY A 75 6.47 -10.13 -12.58
CA GLY A 75 7.83 -10.06 -13.12
C GLY A 75 8.93 -10.46 -12.12
N GLY A 76 8.56 -10.74 -10.86
CA GLY A 76 9.49 -11.05 -9.78
C GLY A 76 10.43 -9.91 -9.38
N ARG A 77 11.27 -10.19 -8.38
CA ARG A 77 12.31 -9.27 -7.93
C ARG A 77 13.45 -9.19 -8.96
N ARG A 78 13.92 -7.97 -9.24
CA ARG A 78 15.03 -7.66 -10.16
C ARG A 78 16.16 -7.00 -9.38
N GLN A 79 17.37 -7.02 -9.95
CA GLN A 79 18.58 -6.50 -9.29
C GLN A 79 18.49 -5.00 -8.92
N PHE A 80 17.71 -4.21 -9.65
CA PHE A 80 17.54 -2.78 -9.35
C PHE A 80 16.47 -2.50 -8.28
N HIS A 81 15.76 -3.52 -7.81
CA HIS A 81 14.74 -3.34 -6.77
C HIS A 81 15.40 -3.24 -5.39
N GLY A 82 15.05 -2.20 -4.63
CA GLY A 82 15.54 -2.02 -3.27
C GLY A 82 14.94 -3.04 -2.29
N ALA A 83 15.63 -3.28 -1.17
CA ALA A 83 15.17 -4.20 -0.14
C ALA A 83 13.81 -3.77 0.48
N LYS A 84 13.61 -2.46 0.66
CA LYS A 84 12.39 -1.84 1.21
C LYS A 84 11.44 -1.30 0.13
N GLU A 85 11.63 -1.72 -1.13
CA GLU A 85 10.84 -1.21 -2.24
C GLU A 85 9.45 -1.86 -2.31
N LEU A 86 8.44 -1.03 -2.59
CA LEU A 86 7.05 -1.41 -2.76
C LEU A 86 6.46 -0.77 -4.02
N PHE A 87 5.46 -1.42 -4.61
CA PHE A 87 4.73 -0.91 -5.77
C PHE A 87 3.29 -0.60 -5.37
N LEU A 88 2.84 0.66 -5.52
CA LEU A 88 1.43 0.95 -5.22
C LEU A 88 0.56 0.36 -6.33
N SER A 89 -0.28 -0.61 -5.99
CA SER A 89 -1.10 -1.30 -6.98
C SER A 89 -2.41 -0.55 -7.29
N ASP A 90 -3.18 -1.01 -8.26
CA ASP A 90 -4.60 -0.65 -8.43
C ASP A 90 -5.56 -1.65 -7.76
N HIS A 91 -5.04 -2.51 -6.88
CA HIS A 91 -5.83 -3.48 -6.14
C HIS A 91 -6.36 -2.86 -4.85
N PHE A 92 -7.68 -2.66 -4.82
CA PHE A 92 -8.42 -2.22 -3.64
C PHE A 92 -9.15 -3.39 -3.01
N ASP A 93 -9.23 -3.39 -1.68
CA ASP A 93 -9.95 -4.41 -0.93
C ASP A 93 -10.57 -3.82 0.35
N LEU A 94 -11.54 -4.52 0.94
CA LEU A 94 -12.26 -4.11 2.14
C LEU A 94 -12.02 -5.10 3.29
N GLN A 95 -11.10 -4.73 4.18
CA GLN A 95 -10.62 -5.56 5.27
C GLN A 95 -11.21 -5.14 6.63
N SER A 96 -11.08 -6.01 7.63
CA SER A 96 -11.39 -5.66 9.02
C SER A 96 -10.25 -4.85 9.62
N ALA A 97 -10.53 -3.79 10.38
CA ALA A 97 -9.48 -3.01 11.05
C ALA A 97 -8.63 -3.84 12.04
N HIS A 98 -9.14 -4.99 12.47
CA HIS A 98 -8.46 -5.93 13.37
C HIS A 98 -7.24 -6.63 12.75
N THR A 99 -7.13 -6.63 11.41
CA THR A 99 -5.97 -7.19 10.73
C THR A 99 -4.79 -6.23 10.70
N ILE A 100 -4.98 -4.96 11.11
CA ILE A 100 -3.90 -3.99 11.22
C ILE A 100 -3.03 -4.35 12.43
N GLU A 101 -1.73 -4.53 12.19
CA GLU A 101 -0.75 -4.87 13.22
C GLU A 101 0.09 -3.65 13.62
N GLY A 102 0.24 -2.67 12.72
CA GLY A 102 1.02 -1.47 12.98
C GLY A 102 0.90 -0.41 11.90
N LYS A 103 1.47 0.76 12.16
CA LYS A 103 1.69 1.82 11.18
C LYS A 103 3.09 1.71 10.58
N CYS A 104 3.20 1.98 9.30
CA CYS A 104 4.46 2.11 8.59
C CYS A 104 4.49 3.38 7.73
N VAL A 105 5.64 3.71 7.17
CA VAL A 105 5.80 4.88 6.30
C VAL A 105 6.28 4.42 4.93
N VAL A 106 5.52 4.77 3.89
CA VAL A 106 5.92 4.56 2.49
C VAL A 106 6.32 5.90 1.89
N HIS A 107 7.62 6.12 1.80
CA HIS A 107 8.22 7.34 1.29
C HIS A 107 8.18 7.40 -0.24
N SER A 108 8.23 8.62 -0.79
CA SER A 108 8.70 8.78 -2.17
C SER A 108 10.18 8.40 -2.25
N PHE A 109 10.64 7.92 -3.41
CA PHE A 109 12.06 7.56 -3.57
C PHE A 109 13.00 8.71 -3.21
N LYS A 110 12.66 9.95 -3.59
CA LYS A 110 13.44 11.16 -3.26
C LYS A 110 13.55 11.42 -1.76
N ASN A 111 12.50 11.15 -0.98
CA ASN A 111 12.53 11.35 0.46
C ASN A 111 13.26 10.20 1.16
N TYR A 112 13.05 8.97 0.68
CA TYR A 112 13.72 7.80 1.22
C TYR A 112 15.25 7.89 1.10
N THR A 113 15.77 8.38 -0.03
CA THR A 113 17.23 8.56 -0.24
C THR A 113 17.86 9.62 0.67
N LYS A 114 17.04 10.41 1.39
CA LYS A 114 17.50 11.44 2.32
C LYS A 114 17.43 11.00 3.79
N LEU A 115 16.94 9.80 4.07
CA LEU A 115 16.92 9.27 5.43
C LEU A 115 18.34 8.90 5.84
N ASP A 116 18.79 9.43 6.98
CA ASP A 116 20.08 9.06 7.56
C ASP A 116 20.08 7.60 8.06
N ASN A 117 18.94 7.16 8.60
CA ASN A 117 18.73 5.81 9.10
C ASN A 117 17.37 5.28 8.62
N VAL A 118 17.39 4.13 7.96
CA VAL A 118 16.18 3.44 7.50
C VAL A 118 15.70 2.50 8.60
N GLY A 119 14.51 2.77 9.16
CA GLY A 119 13.89 1.92 10.15
C GLY A 119 13.27 0.64 9.58
N PRO A 120 12.84 -0.29 10.46
CA PRO A 120 12.15 -1.50 10.03
C PRO A 120 10.84 -1.19 9.28
N GLU A 121 10.16 -0.12 9.67
CA GLU A 121 8.86 0.35 9.16
C GLU A 121 8.96 1.40 8.04
N ASP A 122 10.17 1.70 7.58
CA ASP A 122 10.40 2.61 6.46
C ASP A 122 10.49 1.84 5.15
N PHE A 123 9.60 2.19 4.23
CA PHE A 123 9.53 1.67 2.88
C PHE A 123 9.58 2.81 1.87
N PHE A 124 9.76 2.48 0.59
CA PHE A 124 9.60 3.47 -0.46
C PHE A 124 8.87 2.92 -1.67
N SER A 125 8.22 3.81 -2.40
CA SER A 125 7.58 3.48 -3.66
C SER A 125 7.93 4.50 -4.74
N ARG A 126 8.30 3.99 -5.92
CA ARG A 126 8.52 4.76 -7.15
C ARG A 126 7.77 4.21 -8.35
N PHE A 127 7.01 3.13 -8.18
CA PHE A 127 6.23 2.51 -9.23
C PHE A 127 4.76 2.40 -8.84
N GLU A 128 3.89 2.58 -9.84
CA GLU A 128 2.51 2.12 -9.81
C GLU A 128 2.41 0.77 -10.51
N TYR A 129 1.70 -0.18 -9.92
CA TYR A 129 1.56 -1.53 -10.43
C TYR A 129 0.12 -1.83 -10.83
N LYS A 130 -0.06 -2.46 -11.99
CA LYS A 130 -1.34 -2.95 -12.47
C LYS A 130 -1.46 -4.43 -12.15
N ALA A 131 -2.22 -4.80 -11.12
CA ALA A 131 -2.24 -6.17 -10.59
C ALA A 131 -2.70 -7.20 -11.65
N ALA A 132 -3.68 -6.80 -12.47
CA ALA A 132 -4.21 -7.65 -13.54
C ALA A 132 -3.19 -7.92 -14.66
N THR A 133 -2.47 -6.88 -15.12
CA THR A 133 -1.57 -6.99 -16.28
C THR A 133 -0.12 -7.27 -15.92
N GLY A 134 0.28 -6.99 -14.69
CA GLY A 134 1.68 -7.10 -14.24
C GLY A 134 2.56 -5.91 -14.64
N ILE A 135 1.99 -4.83 -15.16
CA ILE A 135 2.74 -3.67 -15.63
C ILE A 135 3.10 -2.75 -14.45
N ALA A 136 4.37 -2.38 -14.35
CA ALA A 136 4.87 -1.40 -13.38
C ALA A 136 5.32 -0.12 -14.10
N ASN A 137 4.70 1.02 -13.77
CA ASN A 137 4.99 2.33 -14.35
C ASN A 137 5.67 3.25 -13.34
N VAL A 138 6.65 4.03 -13.75
CA VAL A 138 7.30 5.01 -12.85
C VAL A 138 6.29 6.06 -12.42
N ARG A 139 6.25 6.36 -11.12
CA ARG A 139 5.55 7.53 -10.60
C ARG A 139 6.34 8.80 -10.94
N CYS A 140 5.85 9.55 -11.92
CA CYS A 140 6.29 10.92 -12.11
C CYS A 140 5.42 11.84 -11.24
N HIS A 141 5.99 12.42 -10.18
CA HIS A 141 5.31 13.43 -9.35
C HIS A 141 5.32 14.84 -9.97
N THR A 142 5.95 15.02 -11.15
CA THR A 142 5.93 16.28 -11.89
C THR A 142 4.78 16.22 -12.89
N THR A 143 3.64 16.81 -12.54
CA THR A 143 2.62 17.12 -13.53
C THR A 143 3.28 18.00 -14.60
N ARG A 144 3.20 17.57 -15.87
CA ARG A 144 3.73 18.23 -17.07
C ARG A 144 5.17 17.84 -17.48
N MET A 145 5.36 16.56 -17.80
CA MET A 145 5.97 16.16 -19.07
C MET A 145 5.72 14.67 -19.31
N THR A 146 4.65 14.36 -20.05
CA THR A 146 4.63 13.17 -20.90
C THR A 146 5.57 13.43 -22.07
N SER A 147 6.87 13.27 -21.85
CA SER A 147 7.81 13.12 -22.95
C SER A 147 8.96 12.24 -22.51
N TRP A 148 8.95 11.03 -23.08
CA TRP A 148 10.11 10.15 -23.24
C TRP A 148 10.71 9.58 -21.95
N CYS A 149 9.96 8.68 -21.33
CA CYS A 149 10.58 7.51 -20.73
C CYS A 149 9.68 6.28 -20.90
N SER A 150 9.45 5.89 -22.15
CA SER A 150 9.15 4.48 -22.42
C SER A 150 10.40 3.70 -22.05
N ALA A 151 10.25 2.82 -21.06
CA ALA A 151 11.30 1.97 -20.54
C ALA A 151 12.07 1.24 -21.66
N LYS A 152 13.27 1.75 -21.98
CA LYS A 152 14.44 0.94 -22.32
C LYS A 152 15.43 1.04 -21.16
N LEU A 153 15.02 0.58 -19.98
CA LEU A 153 15.95 0.34 -18.87
C LEU A 153 15.84 -1.11 -18.41
N ALA A 154 16.18 -2.01 -19.33
CA ALA A 154 16.42 -3.42 -19.04
C ALA A 154 17.28 -3.98 -20.18
N ARG A 155 18.58 -3.66 -20.22
CA ARG A 155 19.55 -4.53 -20.90
C ARG A 155 21.02 -4.33 -20.55
N THR A 156 21.43 -3.22 -19.96
CA THR A 156 22.85 -3.04 -19.60
C THR A 156 22.94 -2.49 -18.19
N GLY A 157 23.34 -3.33 -17.24
CA GLY A 157 23.61 -2.94 -15.86
C GLY A 157 24.84 -2.06 -15.76
N SER A 158 24.76 -0.83 -16.26
CA SER A 158 25.79 0.19 -16.08
C SER A 158 25.14 1.56 -15.99
N ILE A 159 25.30 2.18 -14.82
CA ILE A 159 24.91 3.57 -14.55
C ILE A 159 26.01 4.46 -15.13
N HIS A 160 25.82 4.97 -16.34
CA HIS A 160 26.57 6.14 -16.79
C HIS A 160 25.75 7.38 -16.48
N LEU A 161 26.21 8.14 -15.49
CA LEU A 161 25.79 9.53 -15.29
C LEU A 161 26.23 10.33 -16.51
N ALA A 162 25.28 10.78 -17.33
CA ALA A 162 25.53 11.84 -18.28
C ALA A 162 25.04 13.15 -17.63
N TRP A 163 26.00 13.99 -17.23
CA TRP A 163 25.75 15.40 -16.99
C TRP A 163 25.46 16.07 -18.33
N LEU A 164 24.33 16.76 -18.44
CA LEU A 164 24.15 18.02 -19.15
C LEU A 164 22.94 18.74 -18.55
#